data_AF-D6ZHM5-F1
#
_entry.id   AF-D6ZHM5-F1
#
_cell.length_a   1.000
_cell.length_b   1.000
_cell.length_c   1.000
_cell.angle_alpha   90.00
_cell.angle_beta   90.00
_cell.angle_gamma   90.00
#
_symmetry.space_group_name_H-M   'P 1'
#
loop_
_entity.id
_entity.type
_entity.pdbx_description
1 polymer ?
#
loop_
_entity_poly.entity_id
_entity_poly.type
_entity_poly.pdbx_seq_one_letter_code
_entity_poly.pdbx_strand_id
1 'polypeptide(L)'
;MRQKLISIAGQFRFTAFLSFGFSALAVVLLLVGLQRILSLGGQPQAQQREIFTQIIIQVILIGILAILGTIIGFTMRARIRRSVKSVSLTLADSAAGNFTKRAQIYAQDEIGEMSKAVNEAMVSLSSLVVNLRGGVDGLRNFAALAGDQAEIVKTGNDRVFESSNRLSTTGTELGQTAQTLTDNGTAVAGDIAHLSEIATSNEVLRSEGITAARNLNTAVTELKHSVEKIMTLMTDISVISEQTNMLALNATIEAARSTDAGRGFAVVANQAKDLASQTAQTTGEVLSQVAQLQTQAIAGEQRIEFLLTQLEALSTSQQAVNLDVTRQETALSTANTGIEQVRESSADLFTHSQSLASLSHTAHTQSEQFQEHMSVVQDAVSTLDQRMARFTV
;
A
#
# COMPACT_ATOMS: atom_id res chain seq x y z
N MET A 1 60.78 9.00 50.27
CA MET A 1 61.43 9.11 51.61
C MET A 1 60.53 9.72 52.71
N ARG A 2 59.57 10.61 52.44
CA ARG A 2 58.71 11.24 53.47
C ARG A 2 57.74 10.32 54.22
N GLN A 3 57.26 9.22 53.62
CA GLN A 3 56.33 8.28 54.30
C GLN A 3 56.97 7.44 55.42
N LYS A 4 58.30 7.24 55.43
CA LYS A 4 58.97 6.50 56.52
C LYS A 4 59.04 7.30 57.82
N LEU A 5 59.07 8.64 57.76
CA LEU A 5 59.24 9.51 58.94
C LEU A 5 57.95 9.68 59.76
N ILE A 6 56.77 9.73 59.10
CA ILE A 6 55.47 9.86 59.80
C ILE A 6 55.11 8.57 60.55
N SER A 7 55.51 7.41 60.00
CA SER A 7 55.35 6.11 60.66
C SER A 7 56.15 6.02 61.96
N ILE A 8 57.36 6.60 62.01
CA ILE A 8 58.24 6.55 63.19
C ILE A 8 57.72 7.45 64.32
N ALA A 9 57.16 8.62 63.99
CA ALA A 9 56.64 9.56 64.99
C ALA A 9 55.39 9.05 65.72
N GLY A 10 54.45 8.43 65.01
CA GLY A 10 53.28 7.79 65.64
C GLY A 10 53.65 6.54 66.44
N GLN A 11 54.65 5.78 65.96
CA GLN A 11 55.20 4.62 66.66
C GLN A 11 55.80 4.98 68.01
N PHE A 12 56.47 6.12 68.14
CA PHE A 12 57.04 6.59 69.40
C PHE A 12 55.97 7.00 70.42
N ARG A 13 54.90 7.68 69.99
CA ARG A 13 53.88 8.21 70.89
C ARG A 13 53.00 7.13 71.51
N PHE A 14 52.68 6.08 70.76
CA PHE A 14 51.85 4.99 71.28
C PHE A 14 52.64 4.04 72.19
N THR A 15 53.89 3.70 71.84
CA THR A 15 54.77 2.98 72.77
C THR A 15 55.07 3.81 74.00
N ALA A 16 55.20 5.13 73.87
CA ALA A 16 55.35 6.03 75.02
C ALA A 16 54.10 6.03 75.91
N PHE A 17 52.88 5.99 75.35
CA PHE A 17 51.64 6.00 76.14
C PHE A 17 51.39 4.68 76.89
N LEU A 18 51.60 3.53 76.23
CA LEU A 18 51.52 2.23 76.92
C LEU A 18 52.65 2.07 77.95
N SER A 19 53.85 2.55 77.61
CA SER A 19 54.97 2.67 78.54
C SER A 19 54.64 3.63 79.69
N PHE A 20 53.79 4.65 79.49
CA PHE A 20 53.41 5.61 80.52
C PHE A 20 52.52 4.97 81.59
N GLY A 21 51.54 4.15 81.17
CA GLY A 21 50.67 3.40 82.09
C GLY A 21 51.43 2.34 82.89
N PHE A 22 52.30 1.57 82.24
CA PHE A 22 53.21 0.65 82.91
C PHE A 22 54.24 1.37 83.78
N SER A 23 54.73 2.54 83.37
CA SER A 23 55.64 3.35 84.18
C SER A 23 54.97 3.98 85.39
N ALA A 24 53.70 4.39 85.30
CA ALA A 24 52.95 4.92 86.43
C ALA A 24 52.77 3.83 87.50
N LEU A 25 52.39 2.62 87.10
CA LEU A 25 52.29 1.47 88.00
C LEU A 25 53.66 1.08 88.57
N ALA A 26 54.72 1.13 87.76
CA ALA A 26 56.10 0.90 88.22
C ALA A 26 56.58 1.98 89.21
N VAL A 27 56.19 3.24 89.01
CA VAL A 27 56.48 4.37 89.92
C VAL A 27 55.74 4.21 91.25
N VAL A 28 54.46 3.80 91.23
CA VAL A 28 53.72 3.48 92.46
C VAL A 28 54.39 2.33 93.21
N LEU A 29 54.78 1.26 92.50
CA LEU A 29 55.49 0.13 93.11
C LEU A 29 56.87 0.53 93.65
N LEU A 30 57.60 1.42 92.96
CA LEU A 30 58.86 2.01 93.42
C LEU A 30 58.66 2.87 94.68
N LEU A 31 57.61 3.70 94.73
CA LEU A 31 57.29 4.54 95.88
C LEU A 31 56.90 3.68 97.10
N VAL A 32 56.11 2.62 96.90
CA VAL A 32 55.78 1.66 97.97
C VAL A 32 57.04 0.93 98.44
N GLY A 33 57.93 0.54 97.53
CA GLY A 33 59.23 -0.05 97.85
C GLY A 33 60.11 0.91 98.65
N LEU A 34 60.17 2.19 98.26
CA LEU A 34 60.95 3.24 98.92
C LEU A 34 60.40 3.55 100.33
N GLN A 35 59.08 3.61 100.49
CA GLN A 35 58.42 3.79 101.79
C GLN A 35 58.76 2.63 102.75
N ARG A 36 58.84 1.40 102.25
CA ARG A 36 59.24 0.22 103.02
C ARG A 36 60.73 0.25 103.38
N ILE A 37 61.59 0.72 102.47
CA ILE A 37 63.02 0.91 102.75
C ILE A 37 63.23 1.96 103.85
N LEU A 38 62.48 3.06 103.85
CA LEU A 38 62.54 4.09 104.90
C LEU A 38 62.08 3.57 106.27
N SER A 39 61.18 2.57 106.31
CA SER A 39 60.75 1.92 107.56
C SER A 39 61.76 0.91 108.16
N LEU A 40 62.91 0.67 107.50
CA LEU A 40 63.96 -0.23 108.01
C LEU A 40 64.73 0.34 109.21
N GLY A 41 64.71 1.66 109.41
CA GLY A 41 65.39 2.35 110.50
C GLY A 41 64.69 2.14 111.85
N GLY A 42 64.89 0.99 112.49
CA GLY A 42 64.47 0.74 113.88
C GLY A 42 63.74 -0.58 114.16
N GLN A 43 63.58 -1.47 113.17
CA GLN A 43 62.83 -2.74 113.34
C GLN A 43 63.73 -3.97 113.65
N PRO A 44 63.24 -4.94 114.45
CA PRO A 44 63.97 -6.17 114.83
C PRO A 44 64.38 -7.04 113.62
N GLN A 45 65.47 -7.81 113.74
CA GLN A 45 66.11 -8.56 112.64
C GLN A 45 65.18 -9.53 111.87
N ALA A 46 64.12 -10.06 112.50
CA ALA A 46 63.14 -10.91 111.83
C ALA A 46 62.28 -10.15 110.80
N GLN A 47 61.92 -8.89 111.09
CA GLN A 47 61.10 -8.04 110.22
C GLN A 47 61.87 -7.54 109.00
N GLN A 48 63.19 -7.37 109.11
CA GLN A 48 64.03 -6.97 107.98
C GLN A 48 64.04 -8.02 106.85
N ARG A 49 64.03 -9.33 107.17
CA ARG A 49 63.97 -10.40 106.15
C ARG A 49 62.65 -10.42 105.37
N GLU A 50 61.52 -10.15 106.04
CA GLU A 50 60.22 -10.04 105.38
C GLU A 50 60.18 -8.83 104.43
N ILE A 51 60.69 -7.68 104.87
CA ILE A 51 60.77 -6.47 104.04
C ILE A 51 61.65 -6.72 102.81
N PHE A 52 62.82 -7.36 102.95
CA PHE A 52 63.68 -7.72 101.82
C PHE A 52 63.01 -8.68 100.83
N THR A 53 62.35 -9.73 101.32
CA THR A 53 61.63 -10.70 100.47
C THR A 53 60.52 -10.01 99.68
N GLN A 54 59.78 -9.09 100.32
CA GLN A 54 58.72 -8.33 99.66
C GLN A 54 59.27 -7.32 98.62
N ILE A 55 60.43 -6.69 98.87
CA ILE A 55 61.09 -5.81 97.89
C ILE A 55 61.53 -6.61 96.65
N ILE A 56 62.09 -7.80 96.83
CA ILE A 56 62.50 -8.67 95.71
C ILE A 56 61.28 -9.06 94.86
N ILE A 57 60.16 -9.43 95.49
CA ILE A 57 58.90 -9.73 94.78
C ILE A 57 58.41 -8.52 93.99
N GLN A 58 58.49 -7.30 94.55
CA GLN A 58 58.11 -6.07 93.84
C GLN A 58 58.99 -5.79 92.62
N VAL A 59 60.30 -5.96 92.73
CA VAL A 59 61.23 -5.78 91.59
C VAL A 59 60.95 -6.80 90.49
N ILE A 60 60.71 -8.07 90.85
CA ILE A 60 60.33 -9.12 89.88
C ILE A 60 59.00 -8.75 89.21
N LEU A 61 58.02 -8.25 89.97
CA LEU A 61 56.72 -7.87 89.44
C LEU A 61 56.82 -6.67 88.47
N ILE A 62 57.65 -5.66 88.78
CA ILE A 62 57.97 -4.56 87.86
C ILE A 62 58.66 -5.10 86.59
N GLY A 63 59.61 -6.03 86.74
CA GLY A 63 60.29 -6.67 85.61
C GLY A 63 59.33 -7.45 84.69
N ILE A 64 58.43 -8.25 85.27
CA ILE A 64 57.40 -8.98 84.53
C ILE A 64 56.47 -8.00 83.81
N LEU A 65 56.00 -6.95 84.48
CA LEU A 65 55.13 -5.94 83.89
C LEU A 65 55.82 -5.19 82.74
N ALA A 66 57.11 -4.86 82.87
CA ALA A 66 57.89 -4.24 81.80
C ALA A 66 58.05 -5.16 80.58
N ILE A 67 58.31 -6.46 80.81
CA ILE A 67 58.37 -7.48 79.75
C ILE A 67 56.99 -7.64 79.08
N LEU A 68 55.91 -7.72 79.86
CA LEU A 68 54.55 -7.85 79.35
C LEU A 68 54.16 -6.64 78.50
N GLY A 69 54.44 -5.43 78.97
CA GLY A 69 54.21 -4.19 78.22
C GLY A 69 54.99 -4.12 76.92
N THR A 70 56.24 -4.60 76.91
CA THR A 70 57.08 -4.69 75.70
C THR A 70 56.53 -5.71 74.70
N ILE A 71 56.08 -6.88 75.17
CA ILE A 71 55.48 -7.91 74.33
C ILE A 71 54.15 -7.42 73.74
N ILE A 72 53.27 -6.82 74.55
CA ILE A 72 51.99 -6.26 74.10
C ILE A 72 52.23 -5.11 73.11
N GLY A 73 53.13 -4.18 73.42
CA GLY A 73 53.48 -3.08 72.52
C GLY A 73 54.08 -3.55 71.19
N PHE A 74 54.97 -4.54 71.21
CA PHE A 74 55.57 -5.11 70.00
C PHE A 74 54.53 -5.86 69.16
N THR A 75 53.70 -6.71 69.76
CA THR A 75 52.65 -7.48 69.07
C THR A 75 51.58 -6.57 68.47
N MET A 76 51.12 -5.56 69.22
CA MET A 76 50.14 -4.57 68.76
C MET A 76 50.70 -3.70 67.62
N ARG A 77 51.95 -3.23 67.73
CA ARG A 77 52.64 -2.51 66.64
C ARG A 77 52.80 -3.37 65.39
N ALA A 78 53.18 -4.64 65.55
CA ALA A 78 53.29 -5.57 64.44
C ALA A 78 51.94 -5.82 63.76
N ARG A 79 50.85 -5.96 64.54
CA ARG A 79 49.48 -6.10 64.04
C ARG A 79 49.02 -4.86 63.28
N ILE A 80 49.08 -3.67 63.88
CA ILE A 80 48.67 -2.41 63.23
C ILE A 80 49.44 -2.20 61.92
N ARG A 81 50.77 -2.38 61.93
CA ARG A 81 51.59 -2.23 60.72
C ARG A 81 51.19 -3.22 59.63
N ARG A 82 50.89 -4.47 59.98
CA ARG A 82 50.46 -5.50 59.01
C ARG A 82 49.08 -5.16 58.43
N SER A 83 48.11 -4.79 59.26
CA SER A 83 46.75 -4.43 58.81
C SER A 83 46.76 -3.20 57.90
N VAL A 84 47.42 -2.11 58.31
CA VAL A 84 47.51 -0.89 57.50
C VAL A 84 48.26 -1.14 56.19
N LYS A 85 49.33 -1.95 56.23
CA LYS A 85 50.05 -2.34 55.00
C LYS A 85 49.16 -3.17 54.07
N SER A 86 48.35 -4.08 54.60
CA SER A 86 47.42 -4.88 53.78
C SER A 86 46.38 -4.01 53.10
N VAL A 87 45.78 -3.06 53.81
CA VAL A 87 44.82 -2.10 53.23
C VAL A 87 45.51 -1.22 52.19
N SER A 88 46.68 -0.67 52.50
CA SER A 88 47.45 0.17 51.58
C SER A 88 47.84 -0.57 50.29
N LEU A 89 48.22 -1.85 50.38
CA LEU A 89 48.52 -2.66 49.20
C LEU A 89 47.27 -2.94 48.37
N THR A 90 46.16 -3.27 49.02
CA THR A 90 44.87 -3.51 48.34
C THR A 90 44.38 -2.25 47.61
N LEU A 91 44.53 -1.07 48.21
CA LEU A 91 44.21 0.20 47.57
C LEU A 91 45.16 0.53 46.41
N ALA A 92 46.44 0.18 46.52
CA ALA A 92 47.40 0.31 45.42
C ALA A 92 47.05 -0.62 44.25
N ASP A 93 46.66 -1.87 44.54
CA ASP A 93 46.17 -2.82 43.55
C ASP A 93 44.89 -2.31 42.88
N SER A 94 43.95 -1.76 43.66
CA SER A 94 42.74 -1.10 43.15
C SER A 94 43.06 0.08 42.22
N ALA A 95 44.04 0.91 42.56
CA ALA A 95 44.46 2.03 41.72
C ALA A 95 45.11 1.57 40.41
N ALA A 96 45.78 0.41 40.43
CA ALA A 96 46.27 -0.27 39.24
C ALA A 96 45.17 -1.02 38.45
N GLY A 97 43.94 -1.01 38.95
CA GLY A 97 42.78 -1.64 38.31
C GLY A 97 42.56 -3.11 38.67
N ASN A 98 43.27 -3.65 39.66
CA ASN A 98 43.07 -5.03 40.11
C ASN A 98 42.13 -5.08 41.32
N PHE A 99 40.85 -5.36 41.05
CA PHE A 99 39.81 -5.49 42.07
C PHE A 99 39.62 -6.92 42.58
N THR A 100 40.52 -7.87 42.24
CA THR A 100 40.48 -9.25 42.77
C THR A 100 41.13 -9.39 44.15
N LYS A 101 42.01 -8.45 44.51
CA LYS A 101 42.74 -8.47 45.78
C LYS A 101 41.85 -8.01 46.94
N ARG A 102 42.12 -8.53 48.13
CA ARG A 102 41.35 -8.24 49.35
C ARG A 102 42.29 -7.91 50.50
N ALA A 103 41.91 -6.93 51.30
CA ALA A 103 42.61 -6.59 52.53
C ALA A 103 42.37 -7.70 53.55
N GLN A 104 43.45 -8.27 54.09
CA GLN A 104 43.37 -9.29 55.14
C GLN A 104 42.96 -8.66 56.47
N ILE A 105 41.98 -9.27 57.13
CA ILE A 105 41.45 -8.81 58.40
C ILE A 105 42.23 -9.51 59.52
N TYR A 106 43.11 -8.78 60.22
CA TYR A 106 43.92 -9.34 61.32
C TYR A 106 43.38 -9.04 62.73
N ALA A 107 42.39 -8.16 62.86
CA ALA A 107 41.81 -7.72 64.13
C ALA A 107 40.33 -7.34 63.97
N GLN A 108 39.59 -7.27 65.09
CA GLN A 108 38.18 -6.83 65.15
C GLN A 108 38.06 -5.40 65.73
N ASP A 109 39.08 -4.57 65.50
CA ASP A 109 39.11 -3.16 65.86
C ASP A 109 38.71 -2.28 64.66
N GLU A 110 38.84 -0.97 64.80
CA GLU A 110 38.50 0.02 63.77
C GLU A 110 39.31 -0.20 62.47
N ILE A 111 40.52 -0.78 62.55
CA ILE A 111 41.32 -1.12 61.37
C ILE A 111 40.78 -2.38 60.69
N GLY A 112 40.27 -3.32 61.47
CA GLY A 112 39.50 -4.47 61.00
C GLY A 112 38.24 -4.05 60.23
N GLU A 113 37.47 -3.10 60.76
CA GLU A 113 36.29 -2.53 60.09
C GLU A 113 36.67 -1.79 58.79
N MET A 114 37.73 -0.99 58.81
CA MET A 114 38.27 -0.36 57.59
C MET A 114 38.64 -1.41 56.53
N SER A 115 39.23 -2.54 56.93
CA SER A 115 39.56 -3.62 56.00
C SER A 115 38.33 -4.27 55.38
N LYS A 116 37.24 -4.42 56.16
CA LYS A 116 35.94 -4.88 55.66
C LYS A 116 35.34 -3.90 54.66
N ALA A 117 35.27 -2.61 55.00
CA ALA A 117 34.72 -1.57 54.13
C ALA A 117 35.48 -1.47 52.79
N VAL A 118 36.81 -1.61 52.82
CA VAL A 118 37.64 -1.67 51.59
C VAL A 118 37.28 -2.90 50.74
N ASN A 119 37.10 -4.06 51.36
CA ASN A 119 36.70 -5.27 50.64
C ASN A 119 35.30 -5.16 50.01
N GLU A 120 34.34 -4.57 50.72
CA GLU A 120 33.00 -4.27 50.20
C GLU A 120 33.06 -3.31 49.01
N ALA A 121 33.89 -2.26 49.09
CA ALA A 121 34.14 -1.36 47.96
C ALA A 121 34.75 -2.09 46.76
N MET A 122 35.68 -3.04 46.97
CA MET A 122 36.25 -3.85 45.88
C MET A 122 35.21 -4.74 45.22
N VAL A 123 34.29 -5.33 46.00
CA VAL A 123 33.17 -6.13 45.45
C VAL A 123 32.25 -5.24 44.60
N SER A 124 31.90 -4.05 45.08
CA SER A 124 31.05 -3.10 44.35
C SER A 124 31.71 -2.64 43.05
N LEU A 125 33.00 -2.28 43.07
CA LEU A 125 33.76 -1.91 41.88
C LEU A 125 33.89 -3.08 40.89
N SER A 126 34.08 -4.31 41.40
CA SER A 126 34.17 -5.48 40.54
C SER A 126 32.85 -5.75 39.83
N SER A 127 31.73 -5.71 40.57
CA SER A 127 30.38 -5.80 40.00
C SER A 127 30.11 -4.70 38.97
N LEU A 128 30.53 -3.46 39.24
CA LEU A 128 30.38 -2.35 38.30
C LEU A 128 31.11 -2.61 36.97
N VAL A 129 32.35 -3.10 37.00
CA VAL A 129 33.10 -3.42 35.78
C VAL A 129 32.49 -4.61 35.04
N VAL A 130 32.00 -5.64 35.73
CA VAL A 130 31.29 -6.77 35.10
C VAL A 130 30.03 -6.28 34.39
N ASN A 131 29.22 -5.45 35.04
CA ASN A 131 28.01 -4.87 34.44
C ASN A 131 28.35 -3.94 33.26
N LEU A 132 29.44 -3.15 33.37
CA LEU A 132 29.92 -2.32 32.26
C LEU A 132 30.35 -3.16 31.06
N ARG A 133 31.07 -4.28 31.27
CA ARG A 133 31.44 -5.21 30.19
C ARG A 133 30.21 -5.77 29.49
N GLY A 134 29.23 -6.26 30.26
CA GLY A 134 27.97 -6.74 29.69
C GLY A 134 27.21 -5.67 28.90
N GLY A 135 27.21 -4.42 29.39
CA GLY A 135 26.63 -3.27 28.68
C GLY A 135 27.35 -2.93 27.36
N VAL A 136 28.68 -2.99 27.35
CA VAL A 136 29.50 -2.76 26.14
C VAL A 136 29.30 -3.86 25.11
N ASP A 137 29.23 -5.13 25.52
CA ASP A 137 28.88 -6.25 24.63
C ASP A 137 27.46 -6.09 24.06
N GLY A 138 26.51 -5.65 24.89
CA GLY A 138 25.15 -5.32 24.46
C GLY A 138 25.12 -4.21 23.40
N LEU A 139 25.86 -3.12 23.61
CA LEU A 139 25.99 -2.03 22.64
C LEU A 139 26.68 -2.47 21.35
N ARG A 140 27.69 -3.34 21.43
CA ARG A 140 28.37 -3.90 20.26
C ARG A 140 27.41 -4.69 19.38
N ASN A 141 26.62 -5.57 20.00
CA ASN A 141 25.63 -6.37 19.29
C ASN A 141 24.52 -5.48 18.72
N PHE A 142 24.03 -4.51 19.49
CA PHE A 142 23.04 -3.55 19.01
C PHE A 142 23.53 -2.79 17.77
N ALA A 143 24.76 -2.26 17.79
CA ALA A 143 25.33 -1.54 16.66
C ALA A 143 25.46 -2.41 15.39
N ALA A 144 25.82 -3.68 15.55
CA ALA A 144 25.91 -4.63 14.44
C ALA A 144 24.53 -4.92 13.83
N LEU A 145 23.54 -5.31 14.66
CA LEU A 145 22.17 -5.57 14.19
C LEU A 145 21.54 -4.33 13.57
N ALA A 146 21.80 -3.15 14.14
CA ALA A 146 21.35 -1.87 13.62
C ALA A 146 21.97 -1.58 12.23
N GLY A 147 23.28 -1.85 12.05
CA GLY A 147 23.94 -1.74 10.76
C GLY A 147 23.30 -2.62 9.67
N ASP A 148 23.09 -3.90 9.98
CA ASP A 148 22.41 -4.85 9.07
C ASP A 148 20.99 -4.37 8.73
N GLN A 149 20.24 -3.88 9.73
CA GLN A 149 18.89 -3.37 9.51
C GLN A 149 18.87 -2.15 8.59
N ALA A 150 19.86 -1.26 8.67
CA ALA A 150 19.97 -0.11 7.78
C ALA A 150 20.29 -0.52 6.34
N GLU A 151 21.09 -1.57 6.14
CA GLU A 151 21.34 -2.14 4.81
C GLU A 151 20.07 -2.74 4.20
N ILE A 152 19.24 -3.42 5.01
CA ILE A 152 17.92 -3.92 4.58
C ILE A 152 17.01 -2.76 4.18
N VAL A 153 16.95 -1.69 4.98
CA VAL A 153 16.15 -0.50 4.65
C VAL A 153 16.64 0.13 3.34
N LYS A 154 17.95 0.30 3.16
CA LYS A 154 18.54 0.82 1.92
C LYS A 154 18.12 -0.01 0.70
N THR A 155 18.29 -1.33 0.76
CA THR A 155 17.92 -2.23 -0.34
C THR A 155 16.42 -2.23 -0.62
N GLY A 156 15.60 -2.20 0.44
CA GLY A 156 14.15 -2.07 0.31
C GLY A 156 13.75 -0.75 -0.34
N ASN A 157 14.47 0.31 -0.01
CA ASN A 157 14.25 1.64 -0.55
C ASN A 157 14.59 1.75 -2.04
N ASP A 158 15.67 1.12 -2.50
CA ASP A 158 16.01 1.05 -3.93
C ASP A 158 14.88 0.39 -4.75
N ARG A 159 14.24 -0.64 -4.19
CA ARG A 159 13.05 -1.27 -4.81
C ARG A 159 11.83 -0.34 -4.83
N VAL A 160 11.63 0.43 -3.77
CA VAL A 160 10.56 1.45 -3.71
C VAL A 160 10.79 2.53 -4.77
N PHE A 161 12.04 2.97 -4.97
CA PHE A 161 12.41 3.92 -6.01
C PHE A 161 12.13 3.39 -7.41
N GLU A 162 12.55 2.15 -7.70
CA GLU A 162 12.25 1.48 -8.98
C GLU A 162 10.74 1.38 -9.22
N SER A 163 9.98 0.99 -8.18
CA SER A 163 8.52 0.92 -8.25
C SER A 163 7.89 2.28 -8.50
N SER A 164 8.40 3.36 -7.89
CA SER A 164 7.96 4.73 -8.14
C SER A 164 8.17 5.14 -9.60
N ASN A 165 9.33 4.79 -10.17
CA ASN A 165 9.63 5.10 -11.57
C ASN A 165 8.68 4.34 -12.52
N ARG A 166 8.43 3.06 -12.25
CA ARG A 166 7.45 2.25 -13.01
C ARG A 166 6.03 2.82 -12.92
N LEU A 167 5.62 3.32 -11.76
CA LEU A 167 4.32 3.99 -11.59
C LEU A 167 4.23 5.27 -12.42
N SER A 168 5.31 6.05 -12.50
CA SER A 168 5.37 7.25 -13.35
C SER A 168 5.19 6.91 -14.84
N THR A 169 5.91 5.89 -15.32
CA THR A 169 5.76 5.40 -16.71
C THR A 169 4.34 4.91 -16.97
N THR A 170 3.79 4.09 -16.06
CA THR A 170 2.42 3.58 -16.16
C THR A 170 1.39 4.72 -16.18
N GLY A 171 1.58 5.75 -15.35
CA GLY A 171 0.75 6.95 -15.34
C GLY A 171 0.76 7.65 -16.70
N THR A 172 1.94 7.78 -17.32
CA THR A 172 2.11 8.39 -18.66
C THR A 172 1.40 7.58 -19.74
N GLU A 173 1.57 6.25 -19.76
CA GLU A 173 0.94 5.34 -20.71
C GLU A 173 -0.60 5.35 -20.58
N LEU A 174 -1.12 5.39 -19.36
CA LEU A 174 -2.56 5.53 -19.10
C LEU A 174 -3.08 6.88 -19.57
N GLY A 175 -2.34 7.97 -19.36
CA GLY A 175 -2.71 9.30 -19.86
C GLY A 175 -2.80 9.34 -21.39
N GLN A 176 -1.84 8.73 -22.09
CA GLN A 176 -1.87 8.59 -23.55
C GLN A 176 -3.04 7.70 -24.01
N THR A 177 -3.28 6.59 -23.31
CA THR A 177 -4.40 5.68 -23.62
C THR A 177 -5.74 6.39 -23.45
N ALA A 178 -5.93 7.15 -22.38
CA ALA A 178 -7.13 7.95 -22.15
C ALA A 178 -7.34 9.00 -23.26
N GLN A 179 -6.26 9.63 -23.75
CA GLN A 179 -6.33 10.54 -24.88
C GLN A 179 -6.79 9.82 -26.16
N THR A 180 -6.18 8.69 -26.49
CA THR A 180 -6.58 7.89 -27.67
C THR A 180 -8.03 7.42 -27.57
N LEU A 181 -8.49 7.02 -26.38
CA LEU A 181 -9.88 6.66 -26.16
C LEU A 181 -10.82 7.86 -26.32
N THR A 182 -10.41 9.06 -25.92
CA THR A 182 -11.16 10.30 -26.15
C THR A 182 -11.31 10.55 -27.65
N ASP A 183 -10.22 10.47 -28.41
CA ASP A 183 -10.22 10.67 -29.86
C ASP A 183 -11.14 9.64 -30.55
N ASN A 184 -11.04 8.37 -30.16
CA ASN A 184 -11.94 7.32 -30.64
C ASN A 184 -13.41 7.60 -30.26
N GLY A 185 -13.65 8.09 -29.04
CA GLY A 185 -14.98 8.50 -28.59
C GLY A 185 -15.56 9.62 -29.45
N THR A 186 -14.75 10.59 -29.87
CA THR A 186 -15.19 11.65 -30.80
C THR A 186 -15.50 11.13 -32.20
N ALA A 187 -14.72 10.17 -32.70
CA ALA A 187 -15.00 9.53 -33.98
C ALA A 187 -16.33 8.76 -33.95
N VAL A 188 -16.54 7.97 -32.89
CA VAL A 188 -17.80 7.23 -32.67
C VAL A 188 -18.99 8.18 -32.51
N ALA A 189 -18.82 9.32 -31.84
CA ALA A 189 -19.86 10.35 -31.78
C ALA A 189 -20.27 10.85 -33.17
N GLY A 190 -19.29 11.05 -34.05
CA GLY A 190 -19.52 11.42 -35.45
C GLY A 190 -20.29 10.35 -36.22
N ASP A 191 -19.92 9.08 -36.05
CA ASP A 191 -20.60 7.95 -36.69
C ASP A 191 -22.06 7.83 -36.22
N ILE A 192 -22.32 8.00 -34.92
CA ILE A 192 -23.68 8.00 -34.35
C ILE A 192 -24.51 9.14 -34.93
N ALA A 193 -23.95 10.34 -35.01
CA ALA A 193 -24.63 11.49 -35.60
C ALA A 193 -24.99 11.26 -37.08
N HIS A 194 -24.05 10.70 -37.85
CA HIS A 194 -24.28 10.35 -39.26
C HIS A 194 -25.33 9.24 -39.42
N LEU A 195 -25.35 8.23 -38.54
CA LEU A 195 -26.41 7.21 -38.51
C LEU A 195 -27.78 7.83 -38.21
N SER A 196 -27.85 8.79 -37.29
CA SER A 196 -29.09 9.52 -36.99
C SER A 196 -29.59 10.34 -38.18
N GLU A 197 -28.69 10.93 -38.95
CA GLU A 197 -29.03 11.65 -40.19
C GLU A 197 -29.58 10.71 -41.26
N ILE A 198 -28.89 9.58 -41.51
CA ILE A 198 -29.37 8.53 -42.43
C ILE A 198 -30.74 8.02 -42.00
N ALA A 199 -30.93 7.76 -40.71
CA ALA A 199 -32.19 7.28 -40.17
C ALA A 199 -33.35 8.25 -40.42
N THR A 200 -33.09 9.55 -40.24
CA THR A 200 -34.06 10.62 -40.52
C THR A 200 -34.38 10.71 -42.01
N SER A 201 -33.34 10.64 -42.86
CA SER A 201 -33.49 10.66 -44.32
C SER A 201 -34.32 9.47 -44.83
N ASN A 202 -34.06 8.27 -44.32
CA ASN A 202 -34.83 7.07 -44.66
C ASN A 202 -36.31 7.20 -44.28
N GLU A 203 -36.63 7.83 -43.14
CA GLU A 203 -38.02 8.05 -42.73
C GLU A 203 -38.75 9.01 -43.67
N VAL A 204 -38.07 10.07 -44.15
CA VAL A 204 -38.61 10.98 -45.17
C VAL A 204 -38.89 10.22 -46.47
N LEU A 205 -37.90 9.49 -47.00
CA LEU A 205 -38.04 8.70 -48.23
C LEU A 205 -39.15 7.66 -48.13
N ARG A 206 -39.30 7.01 -46.97
CA ARG A 206 -40.37 6.05 -46.70
C ARG A 206 -41.75 6.72 -46.74
N SER A 207 -41.90 7.88 -46.10
CA SER A 207 -43.14 8.66 -46.09
C SER A 207 -43.56 9.10 -47.50
N GLU A 208 -42.59 9.57 -48.30
CA GLU A 208 -42.79 9.89 -49.71
C GLU A 208 -43.18 8.64 -50.52
N GLY A 209 -42.51 7.51 -50.29
CA GLY A 209 -42.81 6.23 -50.93
C GLY A 209 -44.23 5.74 -50.65
N ILE A 210 -44.72 5.86 -49.40
CA ILE A 210 -46.10 5.52 -49.04
C ILE A 210 -47.09 6.41 -49.77
N THR A 211 -46.81 7.71 -49.83
CA THR A 211 -47.68 8.68 -50.52
C THR A 211 -47.74 8.37 -52.02
N ALA A 212 -46.60 8.08 -52.65
CA ALA A 212 -46.53 7.68 -54.04
C ALA A 212 -47.27 6.35 -54.32
N ALA A 213 -47.10 5.34 -53.47
CA ALA A 213 -47.79 4.07 -53.57
C ALA A 213 -49.31 4.22 -53.45
N ARG A 214 -49.80 5.06 -52.52
CA ARG A 214 -51.24 5.38 -52.39
C ARG A 214 -51.80 6.08 -53.62
N ASN A 215 -51.07 7.05 -54.18
CA ASN A 215 -51.48 7.73 -55.40
C ASN A 215 -51.55 6.77 -56.61
N LEU A 216 -50.56 5.86 -56.73
CA LEU A 216 -50.59 4.80 -57.73
C LEU A 216 -51.78 3.86 -57.54
N ASN A 217 -52.10 3.50 -56.29
CA ASN A 217 -53.25 2.64 -56.00
C ASN A 217 -54.57 3.27 -56.48
N THR A 218 -54.76 4.58 -56.20
CA THR A 218 -55.92 5.33 -56.68
C THR A 218 -55.99 5.33 -58.21
N ALA A 219 -54.88 5.64 -58.89
CA ALA A 219 -54.84 5.67 -60.36
C ALA A 219 -55.13 4.29 -60.99
N VAL A 220 -54.60 3.21 -60.41
CA VAL A 220 -54.89 1.83 -60.88
C VAL A 220 -56.34 1.44 -60.62
N THR A 221 -56.92 1.88 -59.51
CA THR A 221 -58.35 1.67 -59.19
C THR A 221 -59.26 2.39 -60.19
N GLU A 222 -58.94 3.65 -60.51
CA GLU A 222 -59.67 4.42 -61.53
C GLU A 222 -59.53 3.81 -62.94
N LEU A 223 -58.34 3.31 -63.28
CA LEU A 223 -58.10 2.58 -64.52
C LEU A 223 -58.96 1.32 -64.60
N LYS A 224 -59.00 0.51 -63.53
CA LYS A 224 -59.83 -0.69 -63.45
C LYS A 224 -61.30 -0.38 -63.67
N HIS A 225 -61.82 0.67 -63.02
CA HIS A 225 -63.21 1.11 -63.21
C HIS A 225 -63.47 1.60 -64.64
N SER A 226 -62.51 2.29 -65.26
CA SER A 226 -62.61 2.73 -66.66
C SER A 226 -62.61 1.55 -67.64
N VAL A 227 -61.75 0.56 -67.40
CA VAL A 227 -61.68 -0.69 -68.16
C VAL A 227 -62.97 -1.49 -68.06
N GLU A 228 -63.56 -1.60 -66.86
CA GLU A 228 -64.86 -2.25 -66.64
C GLU A 228 -65.98 -1.56 -67.44
N LYS A 229 -66.04 -0.21 -67.42
CA LYS A 229 -67.01 0.55 -68.23
C LYS A 229 -66.83 0.29 -69.73
N ILE A 230 -65.59 0.26 -70.22
CA ILE A 230 -65.31 -0.02 -71.63
C ILE A 230 -65.75 -1.45 -71.98
N MET A 231 -65.49 -2.45 -71.13
CA MET A 231 -65.96 -3.81 -71.38
C MET A 231 -67.50 -3.88 -71.50
N THR A 232 -68.23 -3.19 -70.62
CA THR A 232 -69.69 -3.13 -70.70
C THR A 232 -70.15 -2.50 -72.02
N LEU A 233 -69.59 -1.34 -72.40
CA LEU A 233 -69.92 -0.67 -73.65
C LEU A 233 -69.59 -1.54 -74.89
N MET A 234 -68.45 -2.22 -74.88
CA MET A 234 -68.08 -3.12 -75.98
C MET A 234 -68.99 -4.34 -76.05
N THR A 235 -69.42 -4.87 -74.90
CA THR A 235 -70.42 -5.95 -74.85
C THR A 235 -71.75 -5.49 -75.46
N ASP A 236 -72.21 -4.29 -75.12
CA ASP A 236 -73.43 -3.71 -75.69
C ASP A 236 -73.29 -3.52 -77.22
N ILE A 237 -72.14 -3.03 -77.70
CA ILE A 237 -71.87 -2.90 -79.14
C ILE A 237 -71.87 -4.27 -79.83
N SER A 238 -71.29 -5.29 -79.20
CA SER A 238 -71.32 -6.66 -79.73
C SER A 238 -72.75 -7.16 -79.90
N VAL A 239 -73.62 -6.93 -78.90
CA VAL A 239 -75.04 -7.28 -78.95
C VAL A 239 -75.78 -6.50 -80.04
N ILE A 240 -75.55 -5.20 -80.16
CA ILE A 240 -76.16 -4.35 -81.22
C ILE A 240 -75.70 -4.81 -82.60
N SER A 241 -74.43 -5.13 -82.77
CA SER A 241 -73.85 -5.63 -84.02
C SER A 241 -74.47 -6.97 -84.41
N GLU A 242 -74.64 -7.90 -83.47
CA GLU A 242 -75.32 -9.18 -83.71
C GLU A 242 -76.79 -8.99 -84.07
N GLN A 243 -77.52 -8.11 -83.37
CA GLN A 243 -78.90 -7.75 -83.72
C GLN A 243 -79.00 -7.11 -85.12
N THR A 244 -78.05 -6.23 -85.46
CA THR A 244 -77.98 -5.58 -86.78
C THR A 244 -77.69 -6.59 -87.88
N ASN A 245 -76.79 -7.54 -87.63
CA ASN A 245 -76.50 -8.65 -88.54
C ASN A 245 -77.75 -9.51 -88.77
N MET A 246 -78.52 -9.81 -87.72
CA MET A 246 -79.79 -10.54 -87.81
C MET A 246 -80.87 -9.77 -88.58
N LEU A 247 -81.00 -8.45 -88.33
CA LEU A 247 -81.91 -7.57 -89.08
C LEU A 247 -81.53 -7.50 -90.57
N ALA A 248 -80.25 -7.34 -90.87
CA ALA A 248 -79.72 -7.29 -92.23
C ALA A 248 -79.89 -8.64 -92.96
N LEU A 249 -79.72 -9.76 -92.25
CA LEU A 249 -79.99 -11.09 -92.78
C LEU A 249 -81.47 -11.26 -93.14
N ASN A 250 -82.37 -10.88 -92.24
CA ASN A 250 -83.82 -10.91 -92.49
C ASN A 250 -84.21 -10.03 -93.68
N ALA A 251 -83.63 -8.83 -93.78
CA ALA A 251 -83.84 -7.93 -94.91
C ALA A 251 -83.28 -8.49 -96.23
N THR A 252 -82.13 -9.18 -96.19
CA THR A 252 -81.54 -9.86 -97.36
C THR A 252 -82.44 -10.99 -97.85
N ILE A 253 -83.01 -11.78 -96.93
CA ILE A 253 -83.98 -12.85 -97.24
C ILE A 253 -85.23 -12.26 -97.91
N GLU A 254 -85.79 -11.18 -97.36
CA GLU A 254 -87.01 -10.58 -97.89
C GLU A 254 -86.78 -9.84 -99.24
N ALA A 255 -85.60 -9.23 -99.41
CA ALA A 255 -85.18 -8.62 -100.67
C ALA A 255 -84.96 -9.67 -101.77
N ALA A 256 -84.50 -10.88 -101.44
CA ALA A 256 -84.42 -12.01 -102.37
C ALA A 256 -85.81 -12.58 -102.74
N ARG A 257 -86.81 -12.34 -101.90
CA ARG A 257 -88.21 -12.79 -102.09
C ARG A 257 -89.02 -11.85 -102.99
N SER A 258 -88.66 -10.57 -103.01
CA SER A 258 -89.20 -9.57 -103.92
C SER A 258 -88.50 -9.69 -105.29
N THR A 259 -89.24 -9.66 -106.40
CA THR A 259 -88.71 -9.72 -107.78
C THR A 259 -87.96 -8.42 -108.17
N ASP A 260 -88.19 -7.78 -109.33
CA ASP A 260 -87.32 -6.70 -109.84
C ASP A 260 -87.17 -5.47 -108.92
N ALA A 261 -88.10 -5.22 -107.99
CA ALA A 261 -88.03 -4.12 -107.02
C ALA A 261 -87.05 -4.36 -105.84
N GLY A 262 -86.63 -5.61 -105.57
CA GLY A 262 -85.83 -5.98 -104.39
C GLY A 262 -84.31 -5.88 -104.56
N ARG A 263 -83.79 -5.81 -105.80
CA ARG A 263 -82.35 -5.87 -106.09
C ARG A 263 -81.52 -4.77 -105.41
N GLY A 264 -81.99 -3.53 -105.41
CA GLY A 264 -81.31 -2.42 -104.73
C GLY A 264 -81.30 -2.58 -103.20
N PHE A 265 -82.40 -3.06 -102.63
CA PHE A 265 -82.50 -3.37 -101.20
C PHE A 265 -81.60 -4.54 -100.78
N ALA A 266 -81.44 -5.56 -101.62
CA ALA A 266 -80.55 -6.70 -101.36
C ALA A 266 -79.08 -6.29 -101.27
N VAL A 267 -78.63 -5.33 -102.08
CA VAL A 267 -77.26 -4.80 -102.02
C VAL A 267 -77.02 -4.05 -100.71
N VAL A 268 -77.96 -3.18 -100.32
CA VAL A 268 -77.86 -2.43 -99.05
C VAL A 268 -77.92 -3.37 -97.85
N ALA A 269 -78.79 -4.39 -97.87
CA ALA A 269 -78.90 -5.37 -96.80
C ALA A 269 -77.63 -6.24 -96.65
N ASN A 270 -77.02 -6.68 -97.77
CA ASN A 270 -75.74 -7.39 -97.72
C ASN A 270 -74.60 -6.48 -97.22
N GLN A 271 -74.53 -5.22 -97.67
CA GLN A 271 -73.55 -4.26 -97.12
C GLN A 271 -73.75 -4.03 -95.62
N ALA A 272 -74.99 -3.89 -95.15
CA ALA A 272 -75.29 -3.76 -93.73
C ALA A 272 -74.89 -5.00 -92.93
N LYS A 273 -75.08 -6.20 -93.49
CA LYS A 273 -74.64 -7.48 -92.91
C LYS A 273 -73.11 -7.55 -92.81
N ASP A 274 -72.40 -7.19 -93.87
CA ASP A 274 -70.93 -7.20 -93.88
C ASP A 274 -70.37 -6.17 -92.88
N LEU A 275 -70.93 -4.96 -92.83
CA LEU A 275 -70.57 -3.95 -91.81
C LEU A 275 -70.85 -4.45 -90.39
N ALA A 276 -71.98 -5.11 -90.16
CA ALA A 276 -72.31 -5.68 -88.87
C ALA A 276 -71.30 -6.77 -88.47
N SER A 277 -70.96 -7.69 -89.37
CA SER A 277 -69.96 -8.73 -89.10
C SER A 277 -68.57 -8.16 -88.84
N GLN A 278 -68.15 -7.12 -89.59
CA GLN A 278 -66.89 -6.43 -89.38
C GLN A 278 -66.85 -5.68 -88.04
N THR A 279 -67.99 -5.11 -87.63
CA THR A 279 -68.16 -4.49 -86.31
C THR A 279 -67.99 -5.54 -85.21
N ALA A 280 -68.68 -6.68 -85.30
CA ALA A 280 -68.56 -7.77 -84.31
C ALA A 280 -67.11 -8.27 -84.16
N GLN A 281 -66.41 -8.46 -85.28
CA GLN A 281 -65.01 -8.87 -85.25
C GLN A 281 -64.12 -7.83 -84.54
N THR A 282 -64.25 -6.55 -84.92
CA THR A 282 -63.46 -5.46 -84.33
C THR A 282 -63.76 -5.32 -82.83
N THR A 283 -65.03 -5.43 -82.44
CA THR A 283 -65.45 -5.41 -81.04
C THR A 283 -64.85 -6.58 -80.25
N GLY A 284 -64.78 -7.77 -80.84
CA GLY A 284 -64.12 -8.93 -80.22
C GLY A 284 -62.63 -8.73 -80.00
N GLU A 285 -61.93 -8.13 -80.96
CA GLU A 285 -60.51 -7.77 -80.82
C GLU A 285 -60.29 -6.73 -79.71
N VAL A 286 -61.15 -5.70 -79.64
CA VAL A 286 -61.11 -4.69 -78.56
C VAL A 286 -61.40 -5.32 -77.20
N LEU A 287 -62.41 -6.20 -77.08
CA LEU A 287 -62.71 -6.91 -75.84
C LEU A 287 -61.51 -7.71 -75.34
N SER A 288 -60.81 -8.41 -76.23
CA SER A 288 -59.58 -9.15 -75.87
C SER A 288 -58.48 -8.22 -75.34
N GLN A 289 -58.28 -7.05 -75.96
CA GLN A 289 -57.27 -6.07 -75.48
C GLN A 289 -57.67 -5.46 -74.13
N VAL A 290 -58.96 -5.13 -73.95
CA VAL A 290 -59.47 -4.57 -72.70
C VAL A 290 -59.40 -5.59 -71.55
N ALA A 291 -59.64 -6.87 -71.82
CA ALA A 291 -59.45 -7.95 -70.84
C ALA A 291 -57.98 -8.10 -70.40
N GLN A 292 -57.03 -7.92 -71.33
CA GLN A 292 -55.60 -7.87 -70.99
C GLN A 292 -55.28 -6.66 -70.10
N LEU A 293 -55.82 -5.48 -70.41
CA LEU A 293 -55.66 -4.29 -69.57
C LEU A 293 -56.24 -4.49 -68.17
N GLN A 294 -57.39 -5.17 -68.04
CA GLN A 294 -57.97 -5.51 -66.74
C GLN A 294 -57.03 -6.41 -65.92
N THR A 295 -56.48 -7.43 -66.57
CA THR A 295 -55.52 -8.36 -65.93
C THR A 295 -54.26 -7.62 -65.46
N GLN A 296 -53.75 -6.69 -66.29
CA GLN A 296 -52.60 -5.86 -65.92
C GLN A 296 -52.92 -4.90 -64.75
N ALA A 297 -54.12 -4.33 -64.71
CA ALA A 297 -54.55 -3.48 -63.60
C ALA A 297 -54.63 -4.25 -62.28
N ILE A 298 -55.21 -5.47 -62.29
CA ILE A 298 -55.26 -6.35 -61.11
C ILE A 298 -53.84 -6.73 -60.64
N ALA A 299 -52.95 -7.08 -61.57
CA ALA A 299 -51.56 -7.36 -61.23
C ALA A 299 -50.83 -6.12 -60.68
N GLY A 300 -51.17 -4.92 -61.15
CA GLY A 300 -50.68 -3.65 -60.63
C GLY A 300 -51.11 -3.40 -59.18
N GLU A 301 -52.39 -3.61 -58.87
CA GLU A 301 -52.95 -3.50 -57.52
C GLU A 301 -52.20 -4.40 -56.53
N GLN A 302 -52.02 -5.68 -56.85
CA GLN A 302 -51.29 -6.64 -56.01
C GLN A 302 -49.83 -6.22 -55.76
N ARG A 303 -49.16 -5.66 -56.77
CA ARG A 303 -47.78 -5.17 -56.63
C ARG A 303 -47.70 -3.94 -55.72
N ILE A 304 -48.71 -3.06 -55.77
CA ILE A 304 -48.79 -1.88 -54.91
C ILE A 304 -49.08 -2.27 -53.46
N GLU A 305 -49.98 -3.23 -53.22
CA GLU A 305 -50.20 -3.78 -51.88
C GLU A 305 -48.92 -4.37 -51.29
N PHE A 306 -48.19 -5.18 -52.07
CA PHE A 306 -46.90 -5.72 -51.64
C PHE A 306 -45.89 -4.61 -51.31
N LEU A 307 -45.81 -3.56 -52.13
CA LEU A 307 -44.94 -2.40 -51.87
C LEU A 307 -45.31 -1.69 -50.56
N LEU A 308 -46.61 -1.50 -50.28
CA LEU A 308 -47.08 -0.91 -49.03
C LEU A 308 -46.68 -1.75 -47.81
N THR A 309 -46.84 -3.08 -47.88
CA THR A 309 -46.39 -3.98 -46.80
C THR A 309 -44.88 -3.89 -46.57
N GLN A 310 -44.08 -3.80 -47.63
CA GLN A 310 -42.63 -3.63 -47.52
C GLN A 310 -42.24 -2.29 -46.88
N LEU A 311 -42.96 -1.20 -47.20
CA LEU A 311 -42.75 0.12 -46.60
C LEU A 311 -43.18 0.19 -45.12
N GLU A 312 -44.17 -0.61 -44.71
CA GLU A 312 -44.54 -0.79 -43.30
C GLU A 312 -43.47 -1.58 -42.54
N ALA A 313 -42.98 -2.69 -43.09
CA ALA A 313 -41.89 -3.45 -42.50
C ALA A 313 -40.61 -2.60 -42.34
N LEU A 314 -40.34 -1.71 -43.31
CA LEU A 314 -39.25 -0.73 -43.22
C LEU A 314 -39.42 0.22 -42.03
N SER A 315 -40.66 0.60 -41.68
CA SER A 315 -40.95 1.47 -40.52
C SER A 315 -40.55 0.80 -39.20
N THR A 316 -40.88 -0.48 -39.02
CA THR A 316 -40.48 -1.23 -37.83
C THR A 316 -38.95 -1.35 -37.74
N SER A 317 -38.28 -1.62 -38.87
CA SER A 317 -36.82 -1.65 -38.92
C SER A 317 -36.21 -0.29 -38.56
N GLN A 318 -36.80 0.81 -39.02
CA GLN A 318 -36.30 2.15 -38.77
C GLN A 318 -36.45 2.56 -37.29
N GLN A 319 -37.54 2.14 -36.64
CA GLN A 319 -37.69 2.32 -35.19
C GLN A 319 -36.62 1.58 -34.39
N ALA A 320 -36.26 0.36 -34.81
CA ALA A 320 -35.18 -0.39 -34.18
C ALA A 320 -33.83 0.32 -34.33
N VAL A 321 -33.53 0.86 -35.52
CA VAL A 321 -32.31 1.65 -35.76
C VAL A 321 -32.26 2.88 -34.84
N ASN A 322 -33.36 3.63 -34.71
CA ASN A 322 -33.42 4.80 -33.83
C ASN A 322 -33.17 4.44 -32.36
N LEU A 323 -33.73 3.31 -31.90
CA LEU A 323 -33.48 2.81 -30.54
C LEU A 323 -32.01 2.46 -30.34
N ASP A 324 -31.37 1.83 -31.31
CA ASP A 324 -29.96 1.46 -31.24
C ASP A 324 -29.04 2.69 -31.28
N VAL A 325 -29.38 3.73 -32.05
CA VAL A 325 -28.69 5.04 -32.00
C VAL A 325 -28.72 5.61 -30.58
N THR A 326 -29.91 5.69 -29.94
CA THR A 326 -30.02 6.18 -28.55
C THR A 326 -29.25 5.32 -27.54
N ARG A 327 -29.21 4.00 -27.74
CA ARG A 327 -28.39 3.09 -26.91
C ARG A 327 -26.90 3.38 -27.08
N GLN A 328 -26.44 3.60 -28.30
CA GLN A 328 -25.04 3.93 -28.59
C GLN A 328 -24.65 5.28 -27.98
N GLU A 329 -25.52 6.30 -28.05
CA GLU A 329 -25.30 7.60 -27.37
C GLU A 329 -25.10 7.42 -25.86
N THR A 330 -25.94 6.60 -25.23
CA THR A 330 -25.87 6.31 -23.79
C THR A 330 -24.58 5.54 -23.44
N ALA A 331 -24.22 4.55 -24.26
CA ALA A 331 -23.00 3.77 -24.08
C ALA A 331 -21.75 4.65 -24.24
N LEU A 332 -21.74 5.55 -25.22
CA LEU A 332 -20.65 6.50 -25.45
C LEU A 332 -20.51 7.50 -24.29
N SER A 333 -21.63 8.02 -23.77
CA SER A 333 -21.62 8.89 -22.58
C SER A 333 -21.00 8.19 -21.35
N THR A 334 -21.35 6.91 -21.16
CA THR A 334 -20.76 6.09 -20.08
C THR A 334 -19.27 5.86 -20.31
N ALA A 335 -18.87 5.57 -21.56
CA ALA A 335 -17.46 5.41 -21.93
C ALA A 335 -16.65 6.68 -21.66
N ASN A 336 -17.18 7.85 -22.04
CA ASN A 336 -16.54 9.15 -21.77
C ASN A 336 -16.36 9.40 -20.27
N THR A 337 -17.34 9.03 -19.45
CA THR A 337 -17.20 9.11 -17.98
C THR A 337 -16.09 8.18 -17.48
N GLY A 338 -16.00 6.95 -18.01
CA GLY A 338 -14.92 6.02 -17.67
C GLY A 338 -13.54 6.50 -18.11
N ILE A 339 -13.43 7.13 -19.27
CA ILE A 339 -12.18 7.74 -19.77
C ILE A 339 -11.72 8.86 -18.82
N GLU A 340 -12.63 9.70 -18.33
CA GLU A 340 -12.30 10.75 -17.38
C GLU A 340 -11.79 10.18 -16.04
N GLN A 341 -12.39 9.10 -15.54
CA GLN A 341 -11.89 8.39 -14.36
C GLN A 341 -10.48 7.82 -14.54
N VAL A 342 -10.16 7.30 -15.74
CA VAL A 342 -8.81 6.84 -16.06
C VAL A 342 -7.83 8.02 -16.07
N ARG A 343 -8.24 9.18 -16.59
CA ARG A 343 -7.43 10.41 -16.60
C ARG A 343 -7.13 10.90 -15.19
N GLU A 344 -8.12 10.91 -14.31
CA GLU A 344 -7.95 11.26 -12.90
C GLU A 344 -7.01 10.26 -12.18
N SER A 345 -7.23 8.96 -12.39
CA SER A 345 -6.38 7.90 -11.83
C SER A 345 -4.93 8.00 -12.31
N SER A 346 -4.71 8.40 -13.56
CA SER A 346 -3.38 8.66 -14.11
C SER A 346 -2.70 9.83 -13.39
N ALA A 347 -3.42 10.93 -13.13
CA ALA A 347 -2.91 12.07 -12.38
C ALA A 347 -2.58 11.70 -10.92
N ASP A 348 -3.41 10.88 -10.28
CA ASP A 348 -3.17 10.37 -8.94
C ASP A 348 -1.91 9.49 -8.89
N LEU A 349 -1.70 8.64 -9.89
CA LEU A 349 -0.49 7.81 -10.01
C LEU A 349 0.78 8.66 -10.10
N PHE A 350 0.75 9.78 -10.82
CA PHE A 350 1.89 10.72 -10.84
C PHE A 350 2.17 11.34 -9.47
N THR A 351 1.12 11.75 -8.76
CA THR A 351 1.24 12.33 -7.42
C THR A 351 1.77 11.31 -6.42
N HIS A 352 1.28 10.06 -6.48
CA HIS A 352 1.77 8.95 -5.67
C HIS A 352 3.23 8.62 -5.99
N SER A 353 3.59 8.57 -7.27
CA SER A 353 4.97 8.33 -7.73
C SER A 353 5.93 9.39 -7.17
N GLN A 354 5.61 10.69 -7.28
CA GLN A 354 6.42 11.77 -6.69
C GLN A 354 6.54 11.63 -5.17
N SER A 355 5.44 11.32 -4.48
CA SER A 355 5.43 11.13 -3.03
C SER A 355 6.33 9.96 -2.61
N LEU A 356 6.26 8.83 -3.33
CA LEU A 356 7.13 7.67 -3.14
C LEU A 356 8.60 7.99 -3.41
N ALA A 357 8.90 8.78 -4.45
CA ALA A 357 10.28 9.18 -4.75
C ALA A 357 10.86 10.06 -3.64
N SER A 358 10.07 11.01 -3.12
CA SER A 358 10.47 11.86 -1.99
C SER A 358 10.65 11.07 -0.68
N LEU A 359 9.72 10.17 -0.38
CA LEU A 359 9.82 9.26 0.77
C LEU A 359 11.07 8.38 0.64
N SER A 360 11.32 7.87 -0.56
CA SER A 360 12.50 7.06 -0.85
C SER A 360 13.79 7.85 -0.64
N HIS A 361 13.86 9.09 -1.11
CA HIS A 361 15.01 9.95 -0.87
C HIS A 361 15.24 10.19 0.63
N THR A 362 14.18 10.44 1.39
CA THR A 362 14.26 10.65 2.84
C THR A 362 14.75 9.40 3.58
N ALA A 363 14.22 8.23 3.24
CA ALA A 363 14.62 6.96 3.85
C ALA A 363 16.07 6.58 3.52
N HIS A 364 16.54 6.93 2.31
CA HIS A 364 17.95 6.77 1.93
C HIS A 364 18.86 7.60 2.84
N THR A 365 18.61 8.91 2.95
CA THR A 365 19.39 9.81 3.80
C THR A 365 19.37 9.39 5.27
N GLN A 366 18.21 8.93 5.78
CA GLN A 366 18.10 8.41 7.15
C GLN A 366 18.93 7.14 7.34
N SER A 367 18.96 6.24 6.36
CA SER A 367 19.76 5.02 6.43
C SER A 367 21.26 5.32 6.45
N GLU A 368 21.72 6.29 5.66
CA GLU A 368 23.12 6.74 5.67
C GLU A 368 23.52 7.34 7.02
N GLN A 369 22.72 8.28 7.56
CA GLN A 369 22.96 8.87 8.87
C GLN A 369 22.97 7.82 9.98
N PHE A 370 22.07 6.84 9.89
CA PHE A 370 22.00 5.77 10.88
C PHE A 370 23.24 4.86 10.84
N GLN A 371 23.75 4.53 9.65
CA GLN A 371 25.01 3.79 9.50
C GLN A 371 26.20 4.58 10.07
N GLU A 372 26.26 5.89 9.82
CA GLU A 372 27.27 6.78 10.41
C GLU A 372 27.22 6.74 11.94
N HIS A 373 26.02 6.88 12.52
CA HIS A 373 25.83 6.80 13.97
C HIS A 373 26.24 5.44 14.54
N MET A 374 25.93 4.33 13.86
CA MET A 374 26.36 3.00 14.32
C MET A 374 27.88 2.83 14.23
N SER A 375 28.53 3.40 13.23
CA SER A 375 30.00 3.43 13.15
C SER A 375 30.61 4.18 14.35
N VAL A 376 30.03 5.32 14.74
CA VAL A 376 30.49 6.08 15.93
C VAL A 376 30.29 5.28 17.22
N VAL A 377 29.16 4.59 17.37
CA VAL A 377 28.90 3.71 18.52
C VAL A 377 29.92 2.58 18.57
N GLN A 378 30.23 1.97 17.42
CA GLN A 378 31.19 0.86 17.34
C GLN A 378 32.61 1.29 17.73
N ASP A 379 33.03 2.50 17.34
CA ASP A 379 34.31 3.09 17.75
C ASP A 379 34.34 3.41 19.26
N ALA A 380 33.25 3.97 19.79
CA ALA A 380 33.12 4.23 21.22
C ALA A 380 33.16 2.94 22.07
N VAL A 381 32.48 1.88 21.61
CA VAL A 381 32.50 0.53 22.19
C VAL A 381 33.93 -0.03 22.19
N SER A 382 34.65 0.07 21.07
CA SER A 382 36.05 -0.37 20.97
C SER A 382 36.96 0.37 21.96
N THR A 383 36.80 1.70 22.06
CA THR A 383 37.55 2.53 23.00
C THR A 383 37.25 2.18 24.46
N LEU A 384 35.98 1.93 24.79
CA LEU A 384 35.57 1.51 26.13
C LEU A 384 36.14 0.14 26.48
N ASP A 385 36.10 -0.82 25.55
CA ASP A 385 36.66 -2.15 25.75
C ASP A 385 38.17 -2.10 26.03
N GLN A 386 38.93 -1.33 25.24
CA GLN A 386 40.36 -1.08 25.51
C GLN A 386 40.60 -0.46 26.90
N ARG A 387 39.77 0.49 27.31
CA ARG A 387 39.87 1.11 28.65
C ARG A 387 39.48 0.15 29.77
N MET A 388 38.58 -0.79 29.52
CA MET A 388 38.16 -1.81 30.47
C MET A 388 39.14 -2.97 30.59
N ALA A 389 39.97 -3.21 29.57
CA ALA A 389 41.00 -4.27 29.59
C ALA A 389 42.04 -4.07 30.71
N ARG A 390 42.25 -2.82 31.17
CA ARG A 390 43.15 -2.53 32.31
C ARG A 390 42.59 -3.01 33.65
N PHE A 391 41.28 -3.23 33.74
CA PHE A 391 40.62 -3.63 34.99
C PHE A 391 40.55 -5.16 35.09
N THR A 392 41.07 -5.71 36.18
CA THR A 392 40.97 -7.13 36.51
C THR A 392 39.95 -7.29 37.64
N VAL A 393 38.90 -8.07 37.40
CA VAL A 393 37.74 -8.21 38.30
C VAL A 393 37.50 -9.61 38.76
#